data_AF-A0A971MU88-F1
#
_entry.id   AF-A0A971MU88-F1
#
_cell.length_a   1.000
_cell.length_b   1.000
_cell.length_c   1.000
_cell.angle_alpha   90.00
_cell.angle_beta   90.00
_cell.angle_gamma   90.00
#
_symmetry.space_group_name_H-M   'P 1'
#
loop_
_entity.id
_entity.type
_entity.pdbx_description
1 polymer ?
#
loop_
_entity_poly.entity_id
_entity_poly.type
_entity_poly.pdbx_seq_one_letter_code
_entity_poly.pdbx_strand_id
1 'polypeptide(L)'
;MGQDRIGIVAGVSKILADYKINIIDISQTILQDIFAMILLVDISQSQSNLTDLEDPLKTAGEALGVKIVIQHEDIFRYMHRI
;
A
#
# COMPACT_ATOMS: atom_id res chain seq x y z
N MET A 1 -1.84 8.16 0.60
CA MET A 1 -1.95 9.56 0.16
C MET A 1 -1.63 10.48 1.31
N GLY A 2 -0.72 11.42 1.12
CA GLY A 2 -0.35 12.42 2.11
C GLY A 2 0.71 13.37 1.54
N GLN A 3 1.18 14.30 2.35
CA GLN A 3 2.26 15.21 1.93
C GLN A 3 3.52 14.41 1.58
N ASP A 4 4.18 14.77 0.48
CA ASP A 4 5.38 14.06 0.06
C ASP A 4 6.48 14.11 1.13
N ARG A 5 7.11 12.96 1.38
CA ARG A 5 8.14 12.80 2.40
C ARG A 5 9.09 11.66 2.03
N ILE A 6 10.38 11.90 2.31
CA ILE A 6 11.41 10.87 2.18
C ILE A 6 11.05 9.66 3.05
N GLY A 7 11.07 8.47 2.44
CA GLY A 7 10.91 7.20 3.14
C GLY A 7 9.55 6.53 2.98
N ILE A 8 8.56 7.14 2.31
CA ILE A 8 7.23 6.53 2.12
C ILE A 8 7.34 5.15 1.44
N VAL A 9 8.00 5.09 0.28
CA VAL A 9 8.16 3.84 -0.48
C VAL A 9 8.94 2.80 0.32
N ALA A 10 10.03 3.22 0.98
CA ALA A 10 10.88 2.33 1.77
C ALA A 10 10.15 1.73 2.98
N GLY A 11 9.38 2.56 3.71
CA GLY A 11 8.61 2.11 4.87
C GLY A 11 7.53 1.09 4.49
N VAL A 12 6.78 1.37 3.43
CA VAL A 12 5.72 0.47 2.96
C VAL A 12 6.30 -0.83 2.39
N SER A 13 7.29 -0.74 1.49
CA SER A 13 7.89 -1.93 0.88
C SER A 13 8.59 -2.83 1.90
N LYS A 14 9.20 -2.26 2.93
CA LYS A 14 9.77 -3.03 4.05
C LYS A 14 8.73 -3.86 4.77
N ILE A 15 7.58 -3.27 5.11
CA ILE A 15 6.48 -3.99 5.77
C ILE A 15 5.99 -5.12 4.87
N LEU A 16 5.76 -4.85 3.58
CA LEU A 16 5.33 -5.90 2.65
C LEU A 16 6.34 -7.05 2.59
N ALA A 17 7.64 -6.74 2.55
CA ALA A 17 8.70 -7.74 2.54
C ALA A 17 8.77 -8.56 3.84
N ASP A 18 8.62 -7.91 5.01
CA ASP A 18 8.60 -8.56 6.32
C ASP A 18 7.45 -9.58 6.43
N TYR A 19 6.33 -9.31 5.74
CA TYR A 19 5.16 -10.20 5.64
C TYR A 19 5.23 -11.17 4.45
N LYS A 20 6.35 -11.21 3.71
CA LYS A 20 6.54 -12.05 2.51
C LYS A 20 5.49 -11.81 1.41
N ILE A 21 5.06 -10.56 1.28
CA ILE A 21 4.11 -10.12 0.26
C ILE A 21 4.89 -9.62 -0.95
N ASN A 22 4.56 -10.16 -2.12
CA ASN A 22 5.20 -9.76 -3.37
C ASN A 22 4.52 -8.51 -3.95
N ILE A 23 5.29 -7.57 -4.48
CA ILE A 23 4.76 -6.40 -5.21
C ILE A 23 4.72 -6.78 -6.69
N ILE A 24 3.51 -6.88 -7.24
CA ILE A 24 3.26 -7.23 -8.64
C ILE A 24 3.38 -6.00 -9.53
N ASP A 25 2.83 -4.87 -9.07
CA ASP A 25 2.90 -3.61 -9.78
C ASP A 25 2.92 -2.43 -8.80
N ILE A 26 3.56 -1.35 -9.22
CA ILE A 26 3.68 -0.11 -8.44
C ILE A 26 3.49 1.09 -9.37
N SER A 27 2.56 1.97 -8.98
CA SER A 27 2.35 3.25 -9.64
C SER A 27 2.39 4.37 -8.61
N GLN A 28 3.17 5.40 -8.88
CA GLN A 28 3.30 6.57 -8.01
C GLN A 28 3.20 7.86 -8.81
N THR A 29 2.62 8.89 -8.19
CA THR A 29 2.50 10.22 -8.78
C THR A 29 2.44 11.29 -7.69
N ILE A 30 2.70 12.54 -8.08
CA ILE A 30 2.48 13.72 -7.26
C ILE A 30 1.24 14.44 -7.81
N LEU A 31 0.19 14.52 -7.00
CA LEU A 31 -1.05 15.22 -7.33
C LEU A 31 -1.19 16.45 -6.44
N GLN A 32 -0.97 17.65 -6.99
CA GLN A 32 -1.11 18.91 -6.25
C GLN A 32 -0.37 18.87 -4.88
N ASP A 33 0.91 18.48 -4.92
CA ASP A 33 1.79 18.34 -3.74
C ASP A 33 1.48 17.17 -2.79
N ILE A 34 0.52 16.31 -3.16
CA ILE A 34 0.22 15.07 -2.45
C ILE A 34 0.93 13.90 -3.14
N PHE A 35 1.73 13.16 -2.38
CA PHE A 35 2.26 11.87 -2.82
C PHE A 35 1.15 10.81 -2.81
N ALA A 36 0.90 10.23 -3.97
CA ALA A 36 0.00 9.12 -4.16
C ALA A 36 0.77 7.92 -4.70
N MET A 37 0.56 6.76 -4.10
CA MET A 37 1.15 5.49 -4.51
C MET A 37 0.09 4.41 -4.42
N ILE A 38 0.03 3.58 -5.46
CA ILE A 38 -0.83 2.41 -5.59
C ILE A 38 0.09 1.21 -5.77
N LEU A 39 -0.19 0.16 -5.00
CA LEU A 39 0.56 -1.08 -5.03
C LEU A 39 -0.42 -2.21 -5.33
N LEU A 40 -0.14 -2.99 -6.37
CA LEU A 40 -0.76 -4.29 -6.57
C LEU A 40 0.15 -5.33 -5.94
N VAL A 41 -0.40 -6.11 -5.01
CA VAL A 41 0.39 -7.05 -4.21
C VAL A 41 -0.20 -8.45 -4.28
N ASP A 42 0.66 -9.45 -4.22
CA ASP A 42 0.30 -10.85 -4.11
C ASP A 42 0.60 -11.35 -2.70
N ILE A 43 -0.47 -11.74 -1.99
CA ILE A 43 -0.43 -12.25 -0.63
C ILE A 43 -0.43 -13.79 -0.56
N SER A 44 -0.42 -14.50 -1.69
CA SER A 44 -0.53 -15.96 -1.73
C SER A 44 0.59 -16.70 -0.97
N GLN A 45 1.75 -16.06 -0.81
CA GLN A 45 2.92 -16.58 -0.08
C GLN A 45 3.00 -16.07 1.37
N SER A 46 2.12 -15.14 1.76
CA SER A 46 2.04 -14.63 3.14
C SER A 46 1.38 -15.69 4.03
N GLN A 47 1.96 -15.90 5.22
CA GLN A 47 1.32 -16.72 6.27
C GLN A 47 0.28 -15.92 7.06
N SER A 48 0.27 -14.60 6.90
CA SER A 48 -0.63 -13.67 7.57
C SER A 48 -1.82 -13.32 6.67
N ASN A 49 -2.97 -13.11 7.30
CA ASN A 49 -4.17 -12.64 6.61
C ASN A 49 -4.07 -11.14 6.37
N LEU A 50 -4.87 -10.64 5.42
CA LEU A 50 -4.90 -9.22 5.05
C LEU A 50 -5.20 -8.29 6.25
N THR A 51 -5.99 -8.78 7.21
CA THR A 51 -6.30 -8.10 8.47
C THR A 51 -5.06 -7.86 9.34
N ASP A 52 -4.09 -8.76 9.32
CA ASP A 52 -2.84 -8.63 10.11
C ASP A 52 -1.89 -7.58 9.52
N LEU A 53 -2.14 -7.14 8.28
CA LEU A 53 -1.37 -6.14 7.57
C LEU A 53 -1.92 -4.72 7.77
N GLU A 54 -3.19 -4.60 8.17
CA GLU A 54 -3.89 -3.32 8.29
C GLU A 54 -3.28 -2.43 9.38
N ASP A 55 -3.08 -2.98 10.58
CA ASP A 55 -2.51 -2.24 11.71
C ASP A 55 -1.05 -1.77 11.46
N PRO A 56 -0.11 -2.63 11.03
CA PRO A 56 1.26 -2.21 10.73
C PRO A 56 1.33 -1.11 9.65
N LEU A 57 0.55 -1.26 8.58
CA LEU A 57 0.52 -0.28 7.49
C LEU A 57 -0.13 1.02 7.95
N LYS A 58 -1.18 0.97 8.78
CA LYS A 58 -1.79 2.16 9.36
C LYS A 58 -0.80 2.92 10.26
N THR A 59 -0.13 2.22 11.18
CA THR A 59 0.89 2.82 12.06
C THR A 59 2.03 3.44 11.24
N ALA A 60 2.50 2.75 10.21
CA ALA A 60 3.52 3.29 9.31
C ALA A 60 3.02 4.54 8.56
N GLY A 61 1.78 4.51 8.10
CA GLY A 61 1.14 5.65 7.45
C GLY A 61 1.08 6.87 8.36
N GLU A 62 0.63 6.70 9.60
CA GLU A 62 0.59 7.77 10.61
C GLU A 62 1.99 8.35 10.88
N ALA A 63 3.01 7.50 11.05
CA ALA A 63 4.39 7.94 11.28
C ALA A 63 5.00 8.69 10.08
N LEU A 64 4.60 8.30 8.86
CA LEU A 64 5.06 8.87 7.60
C LEU A 64 4.22 10.08 7.15
N GLY A 65 3.09 10.37 7.79
CA GLY A 65 2.17 11.44 7.42
C GLY A 65 1.32 11.12 6.20
N VAL A 66 1.10 9.84 5.90
CA VAL A 66 0.31 9.37 4.77
C VAL A 66 -0.83 8.47 5.24
N LYS A 67 -2.00 8.61 4.61
CA LYS A 67 -3.09 7.65 4.76
C LYS A 67 -2.81 6.44 3.87
N ILE A 68 -2.79 5.25 4.45
CA ILE A 68 -2.71 3.97 3.74
C ILE A 68 -4.06 3.27 3.86
N VAL A 69 -4.54 2.70 2.75
CA VAL A 69 -5.79 1.95 2.68
C VAL A 69 -5.48 0.67 1.90
N ILE A 70 -5.96 -0.46 2.41
CA ILE A 70 -5.82 -1.76 1.77
C ILE A 70 -7.21 -2.18 1.30
N GLN A 71 -7.29 -2.72 0.08
CA GLN A 71 -8.53 -3.22 -0.49
C GLN A 71 -8.24 -4.53 -1.23
N HIS A 72 -9.18 -5.47 -1.17
CA HIS A 72 -9.13 -6.66 -2.03
C HIS A 72 -9.33 -6.26 -3.50
N GLU A 73 -8.56 -6.91 -4.40
CA GLU A 73 -8.57 -6.65 -5.84
C GLU A 73 -9.99 -6.68 -6.45
N ASP A 74 -10.89 -7.49 -5.88
CA ASP A 74 -12.28 -7.63 -6.34
C ASP A 74 -12.98 -6.26 -6.48
N ILE A 75 -12.68 -5.29 -5.62
CA ILE A 75 -13.25 -3.94 -5.68
C ILE A 75 -12.77 -3.17 -6.92
N PHE A 76 -11.53 -3.39 -7.36
CA PHE A 76 -10.93 -2.72 -8.51
C PHE A 76 -11.48 -3.23 -9.85
N ARG A 77 -11.79 -4.53 -9.93
CA ARG A 77 -12.43 -5.14 -11.12
C ARG A 77 -13.81 -4.56 -11.44
N TYR A 78 -14.54 -4.04 -10.45
CA TYR A 78 -15.83 -3.40 -10.67
C TYR A 78 -15.74 -1.97 -11.22
N MET A 79 -14.63 -1.25 -10.99
CA MET A 79 -14.46 0.13 -11.46
C MET A 79 -14.02 0.22 -12.93
N HIS A 80 -13.29 -0.79 -13.43
CA HIS A 80 -12.81 -0.87 -14.81
C HIS A 80 -13.75 -1.63 -15.77
N ARG A 81 -14.98 -1.92 -15.34
CA ARG A 81 -16.01 -2.54 -16.18
C ARG A 81 -17.04 -1.48 -16.58
N ILE A 82 -16.62 -0.50 -17.39
CA ILE A 82 -17.46 0.42 -18.15
C ILE A 82 -16.88 0.58 -19.55
#